data_AF-D4DN09-F1
#
_entry.id   AF-D4DN09-F1
#
_cell.length_a   1.000
_cell.length_b   1.000
_cell.length_c   1.000
_cell.angle_alpha   90.00
_cell.angle_beta   90.00
_cell.angle_gamma   90.00
#
_symmetry.space_group_name_H-M   'P 1'
#
loop_
_entity.id
_entity.type
_entity.pdbx_description
1 polymer ?
#
loop_
_entity_poly.entity_id
_entity_poly.type
_entity_poly.pdbx_seq_one_letter_code
_entity_poly.pdbx_strand_id
1 'polypeptide(L)'
;MRSASQWLDLFKMYKPLYSDYALARHWGVSTSHISQYRKGRMNLPLAFMLEIAETCNRQPLEIIVSLNYDKARERDKEGLKDVYFEAAKEGICNEMAANAGRGWRPKRRYYK
;
A
#
# COMPACT_ATOMS: atom_id res chain seq x y z
N MET A 1 1.44 3.13 9.83
CA MET A 1 0.89 3.34 8.48
C MET A 1 1.43 2.26 7.55
N ARG A 2 0.76 1.97 6.43
CA ARG A 2 1.26 0.94 5.51
C ARG A 2 2.55 1.40 4.81
N SER A 3 3.55 0.52 4.69
CA SER A 3 4.77 0.81 3.93
C SER A 3 4.56 0.61 2.43
N ALA A 4 5.51 1.05 1.60
CA ALA A 4 5.51 0.82 0.17
C ALA A 4 5.39 -0.69 -0.18
N SER A 5 6.13 -1.56 0.50
CA SER A 5 6.03 -3.01 0.27
C SER A 5 4.64 -3.56 0.57
N GLN A 6 3.99 -3.10 1.64
CA GLN A 6 2.65 -3.52 2.01
C GLN A 6 1.59 -3.06 1.00
N TRP A 7 1.72 -1.83 0.48
CA TRP A 7 0.85 -1.33 -0.58
C TRP A 7 0.99 -2.13 -1.87
N LEU A 8 2.22 -2.47 -2.25
CA LEU A 8 2.48 -3.30 -3.43
C LEU A 8 1.92 -4.72 -3.28
N ASP A 9 2.05 -5.31 -2.09
CA ASP A 9 1.49 -6.63 -1.83
C ASP A 9 -0.04 -6.62 -1.84
N LEU A 10 -0.67 -5.58 -1.28
CA LEU A 10 -2.11 -5.39 -1.34
C LEU A 10 -2.58 -5.25 -2.80
N PHE A 11 -1.92 -4.41 -3.59
CA PHE A 11 -2.23 -4.23 -5.01
C PHE A 11 -2.12 -5.56 -5.78
N LYS A 12 -1.07 -6.34 -5.54
CA LYS A 12 -0.89 -7.66 -6.15
C LYS A 12 -2.03 -8.64 -5.80
N MET A 13 -2.54 -8.58 -4.57
CA MET A 13 -3.69 -9.40 -4.15
C MET A 13 -4.97 -9.03 -4.89
N TYR A 14 -5.23 -7.72 -5.09
CA TYR A 14 -6.44 -7.24 -5.77
C TYR A 14 -6.38 -7.35 -7.30
N LYS A 15 -5.18 -7.23 -7.91
CA LYS A 15 -4.95 -7.31 -9.37
C LYS A 15 -4.47 -8.68 -9.87
N PRO A 16 -4.82 -9.77 -9.16
CA PRO A 16 -4.14 -11.08 -9.17
C PRO A 16 -2.72 -11.16 -9.80
N LEU A 17 -1.78 -10.35 -9.32
CA LEU A 17 -0.39 -10.36 -9.80
C LEU A 17 0.49 -11.25 -8.92
N TYR A 18 0.86 -12.42 -9.43
CA TYR A 18 1.57 -13.44 -8.63
C TYR A 18 3.06 -13.16 -8.39
N SER A 19 3.68 -12.20 -9.08
CA SER A 19 5.11 -11.92 -8.95
C SER A 19 5.45 -10.44 -9.10
N ASP A 20 6.60 -10.04 -8.55
CA ASP A 20 7.14 -8.68 -8.74
C ASP A 20 7.55 -8.44 -10.21
N TYR A 21 7.84 -9.50 -10.96
CA TYR A 21 8.05 -9.44 -12.41
C TYR A 21 6.75 -9.10 -13.16
N ALA A 22 5.63 -9.73 -12.79
CA ALA A 22 4.33 -9.41 -13.37
C ALA A 22 3.92 -7.96 -13.06
N LEU A 23 4.21 -7.49 -11.85
CA LEU A 23 4.03 -6.09 -11.46
C LEU A 23 4.91 -5.13 -12.27
N ALA A 24 6.19 -5.46 -12.45
CA ALA A 24 7.11 -4.68 -13.26
C ALA A 24 6.63 -4.55 -14.72
N ARG A 25 6.19 -5.68 -15.31
CA ARG A 25 5.62 -5.74 -16.65
C ARG A 25 4.33 -4.93 -16.75
N HIS A 26 3.45 -5.01 -15.74
CA HIS A 26 2.19 -4.26 -15.68
C HIS A 26 2.41 -2.75 -15.75
N TRP A 27 3.41 -2.23 -15.03
CA TRP A 27 3.75 -0.80 -15.03
C TRP A 27 4.79 -0.38 -16.08
N GLY A 28 5.28 -1.31 -16.90
CA GLY A 28 6.32 -1.01 -17.89
C GLY A 28 7.65 -0.56 -17.27
N VAL A 29 7.96 -0.99 -16.04
CA VAL A 29 9.19 -0.64 -15.33
C VAL A 29 10.12 -1.84 -15.19
N SER A 30 11.39 -1.59 -14.87
CA SER A 30 12.32 -2.68 -14.56
C SER A 30 11.99 -3.36 -13.21
N THR A 31 12.35 -4.63 -13.06
CA THR A 31 12.24 -5.35 -11.78
C THR A 31 13.10 -4.71 -10.68
N SER A 32 14.19 -4.06 -11.06
CA SER A 32 15.02 -3.27 -10.15
C SER A 32 14.23 -2.12 -9.54
N HIS A 33 13.42 -1.39 -10.33
CA HIS A 33 12.57 -0.32 -9.81
C HIS A 33 11.58 -0.83 -8.76
N ILE A 34 10.92 -1.97 -9.02
CA ILE A 34 10.04 -2.61 -8.04
C ILE A 34 10.80 -2.92 -6.74
N SER A 35 12.01 -3.47 -6.83
CA SER A 35 12.84 -3.72 -5.65
C SER A 35 13.17 -2.44 -4.86
N GLN A 36 13.48 -1.33 -5.55
CA GLN A 36 13.77 -0.05 -4.91
C GLN A 36 12.53 0.54 -4.22
N TYR A 37 11.35 0.47 -4.87
CA TYR A 37 10.08 0.87 -4.25
C TYR A 37 9.80 0.07 -2.99
N ARG A 38 9.92 -1.27 -3.04
CA ARG A 38 9.69 -2.15 -1.88
C ARG A 38 10.62 -1.84 -0.71
N LYS A 39 11.86 -1.44 -0.98
CA LYS A 39 12.85 -1.05 0.03
C LYS A 39 12.68 0.39 0.55
N GLY A 40 11.74 1.17 0.00
CA GLY A 40 11.57 2.58 0.33
C GLY A 40 12.72 3.49 -0.13
N ARG A 41 13.65 2.96 -0.94
CA ARG A 41 14.79 3.70 -1.48
C ARG A 41 14.40 4.65 -2.61
N MET A 42 13.29 4.36 -3.28
CA MET A 42 12.73 5.18 -4.35
C MET A 42 11.25 5.44 -4.05
N ASN A 43 10.79 6.67 -4.33
CA ASN A 43 9.39 7.03 -4.19
C ASN A 43 8.56 6.38 -5.30
N LEU A 44 7.39 5.87 -4.95
CA LEU A 44 6.40 5.44 -5.94
C LEU A 44 5.93 6.66 -6.75
N PRO A 45 5.88 6.59 -8.08
CA PRO A 45 5.24 7.60 -8.90
C PRO A 45 3.77 7.83 -8.51
N LEU A 46 3.31 9.08 -8.58
CA LEU A 46 1.93 9.45 -8.20
C LEU A 46 0.89 8.65 -8.99
N ALA A 47 1.11 8.43 -10.29
CA ALA A 47 0.23 7.63 -11.14
C ALA A 47 0.01 6.20 -10.57
N PHE A 48 1.08 5.57 -10.07
CA PHE A 48 0.97 4.24 -9.47
C PHE A 48 0.25 4.29 -8.12
N MET A 49 0.44 5.35 -7.33
CA MET A 49 -0.31 5.53 -6.08
C MET A 49 -1.82 5.63 -6.34
N LEU A 50 -2.23 6.39 -7.37
CA LEU A 50 -3.63 6.56 -7.75
C LEU A 50 -4.22 5.23 -8.23
N GLU A 51 -3.50 4.48 -9.06
CA GLU A 51 -3.95 3.18 -9.54
C GLU A 51 -4.09 2.16 -8.38
N ILE A 52 -3.15 2.17 -7.43
CA ILE A 52 -3.23 1.32 -6.22
C ILE A 52 -4.47 1.71 -5.41
N ALA A 53 -4.74 3.01 -5.24
CA ALA A 53 -5.89 3.52 -4.50
C ALA A 53 -7.20 3.02 -5.10
N GLU A 54 -7.38 3.20 -6.42
CA GLU A 54 -8.55 2.75 -7.15
C GLU A 54 -8.73 1.23 -7.06
N THR A 55 -7.66 0.48 -7.33
CA THR A 55 -7.70 -0.99 -7.34
C THR A 55 -7.97 -1.59 -5.97
N CYS A 56 -7.43 -0.99 -4.90
CA CYS A 56 -7.61 -1.47 -3.53
C CYS A 56 -8.85 -0.89 -2.84
N ASN A 57 -9.64 -0.05 -3.53
CA ASN A 57 -10.74 0.73 -2.98
C ASN A 57 -10.32 1.53 -1.71
N ARG A 58 -9.28 2.34 -1.86
CA ARG A 58 -8.69 3.18 -0.80
C ARG A 58 -8.64 4.64 -1.22
N GLN A 59 -8.57 5.53 -0.23
CA GLN A 59 -8.32 6.93 -0.53
C GLN A 59 -6.87 7.15 -0.95
N PRO A 60 -6.60 7.88 -2.05
CA PRO A 60 -5.24 8.20 -2.47
C PRO A 60 -4.41 8.90 -1.39
N LEU A 61 -5.06 9.73 -0.58
CA LEU A 61 -4.41 10.48 0.49
C LEU A 61 -3.84 9.56 1.58
N GLU A 62 -4.51 8.43 1.87
CA GLU A 62 -3.99 7.39 2.79
C GLU A 62 -2.62 6.91 2.31
N ILE A 63 -2.49 6.61 1.01
CA ILE A 63 -1.26 6.10 0.41
C ILE A 63 -0.18 7.18 0.43
N ILE A 64 -0.49 8.39 -0.07
CA ILE A 64 0.47 9.49 -0.16
C ILE A 64 1.05 9.81 1.23
N VAL A 65 0.19 9.96 2.25
CA VAL A 65 0.63 10.29 3.60
C VAL A 65 1.46 9.15 4.18
N SER A 66 1.03 7.90 4.01
CA SER A 66 1.75 6.74 4.54
C SER A 66 3.19 6.62 4.02
N LEU A 67 3.42 6.96 2.75
CA LEU A 67 4.75 6.88 2.11
C LEU A 67 5.66 8.05 2.47
N ASN A 68 5.10 9.19 2.87
CA ASN A 68 5.85 10.41 3.19
C ASN A 68 6.05 10.61 4.70
N TYR A 69 5.28 9.92 5.55
CA TYR A 69 5.31 10.08 7.01
C TYR A 69 6.71 9.93 7.62
N ASP A 70 7.44 8.88 7.22
CA ASP A 70 8.79 8.62 7.75
C ASP A 70 9.82 9.69 7.35
N LYS A 71 9.56 10.40 6.24
CA LYS A 71 10.42 11.45 5.69
C LYS A 71 10.03 12.85 6.18
N ALA A 72 8.86 12.98 6.78
CA ALA A 72 8.34 14.25 7.26
C ALA A 72 9.13 14.75 8.48
N ARG A 73 9.17 16.08 8.64
CA ARG A 73 9.76 16.71 9.83
C ARG A 73 8.90 16.39 11.04
N GLU A 74 9.52 16.28 12.22
CA GLU A 74 8.82 15.89 13.45
C GLU A 74 7.59 16.76 13.75
N ARG A 75 7.70 18.08 13.54
CA ARG A 75 6.60 19.04 13.72
C ARG A 75 5.38 18.77 12.82
N ASP A 76 5.58 18.17 11.64
CA ASP A 76 4.54 17.97 10.63
C ASP A 76 3.91 16.58 10.77
N LYS A 77 4.52 15.67 11.57
CA LYS A 77 4.06 14.28 11.73
C LYS A 77 2.71 14.17 12.41
N GLU A 78 2.42 15.02 13.40
CA GLU A 78 1.14 14.98 14.11
C GLU A 78 -0.03 15.28 13.16
N GLY A 79 0.05 16.37 12.40
CA GLY A 79 -0.97 16.69 11.40
C GLY A 79 -1.11 15.62 10.30
N LEU A 80 0.01 15.06 9.81
CA LEU A 80 -0.02 13.96 8.85
C LEU A 80 -0.67 12.70 9.43
N LYS A 81 -0.46 12.42 10.72
CA LYS A 81 -1.07 11.29 11.41
C LYS A 81 -2.60 11.43 11.43
N ASP A 82 -3.10 12.60 11.76
CA ASP A 82 -4.55 12.88 11.78
C ASP A 82 -5.16 12.72 10.39
N VAL A 83 -4.55 13.35 9.37
CA VAL A 83 -5.00 13.23 7.97
C VAL A 83 -5.00 11.77 7.50
N TYR A 84 -3.98 11.00 7.86
CA TYR A 84 -3.93 9.57 7.52
C TYR A 84 -5.10 8.81 8.13
N PHE A 85 -5.39 9.01 9.42
CA PHE A 85 -6.46 8.27 10.09
C PHE A 85 -7.83 8.66 9.54
N GLU A 86 -8.07 9.94 9.26
CA GLU A 86 -9.30 10.39 8.61
C GLU A 86 -9.49 9.73 7.23
N ALA A 87 -8.46 9.74 6.38
CA ALA A 87 -8.51 9.13 5.06
C ALA A 87 -8.64 7.60 5.11
N ALA A 88 -8.06 6.95 6.12
CA ALA A 88 -8.05 5.50 6.25
C ALA A 88 -9.36 4.91 6.81
N LYS A 89 -10.21 5.72 7.48
CA LYS A 89 -11.44 5.27 8.15
C LYS A 89 -12.32 4.40 7.24
N GLU A 90 -12.68 4.93 6.08
CA GLU A 90 -13.57 4.26 5.13
C GLU A 90 -12.98 2.94 4.62
N GLY A 91 -11.71 2.98 4.20
CA GLY A 91 -11.02 1.78 3.71
C GLY A 91 -10.87 0.69 4.78
N ILE A 92 -10.60 1.07 6.03
CA ILE A 92 -10.49 0.13 7.15
C ILE A 92 -11.85 -0.51 7.45
N CYS A 93 -12.92 0.28 7.53
CA CYS A 93 -14.27 -0.24 7.73
C CYS A 93 -14.68 -1.22 6.63
N ASN A 94 -14.38 -0.91 5.36
CA ASN A 94 -14.67 -1.79 4.23
C ASN A 94 -13.89 -3.12 4.32
N GLU A 95 -12.60 -3.06 4.69
CA GLU A 95 -11.78 -4.25 4.91
C GLU A 95 -12.27 -5.09 6.09
N MET A 96 -12.67 -4.44 7.19
CA MET A 96 -13.26 -5.12 8.35
C MET A 96 -14.58 -5.80 7.98
N ALA A 97 -15.47 -5.13 7.27
CA ALA A 97 -16.73 -5.70 6.80
C ALA A 97 -16.52 -6.91 5.88
N ALA A 98 -15.58 -6.82 4.94
CA ALA A 98 -15.24 -7.93 4.03
C ALA A 98 -14.64 -9.16 4.75
N ASN A 99 -13.98 -8.94 5.91
CA ASN A 99 -13.34 -9.97 6.69
C ASN A 99 -14.18 -10.50 7.88
N ALA A 100 -15.18 -9.74 8.33
CA ALA A 100 -15.99 -10.06 9.52
C ALA A 100 -16.63 -11.46 9.47
N GLY A 101 -17.02 -11.93 8.28
CA GLY A 101 -17.60 -13.27 8.10
C GLY A 101 -16.60 -14.42 7.94
N ARG A 102 -15.29 -14.15 7.86
CA ARG A 102 -14.28 -15.18 7.53
C ARG A 102 -13.55 -15.78 8.74
N GLY A 103 -13.80 -15.23 9.94
CA GLY A 103 -13.13 -15.60 11.19
C GLY A 103 -11.64 -15.24 11.19
N TRP A 104 -10.99 -15.29 12.35
CA TRP A 104 -9.53 -15.18 12.42
C TRP A 104 -8.91 -16.39 11.73
N ARG A 105 -8.13 -16.15 10.66
CA ARG A 105 -7.33 -17.18 9.99
C ARG A 105 -5.85 -16.83 10.17
N PRO A 106 -5.04 -17.69 10.80
CA PRO A 106 -3.61 -17.44 10.90
C PRO A 106 -3.04 -17.31 9.49
N LYS A 107 -2.26 -16.25 9.24
CA LYS A 107 -1.52 -16.11 7.97
C LYS A 107 -0.66 -17.36 7.80
N ARG A 108 -0.88 -18.13 6.73
CA ARG A 108 0.00 -19.24 6.35
C ARG A 108 1.40 -18.64 6.18
N ARG A 109 2.27 -18.92 7.15
CA ARG A 109 3.71 -18.66 7.03
C ARG A 109 4.18 -19.57 5.90
N TYR A 110 4.44 -18.99 4.73
CA TYR A 110 5.27 -19.66 3.74
C TYR A 110 6.68 -19.68 4.32
N TYR A 111 7.03 -20.80 4.97
CA TYR A 111 8.42 -21.09 5.31
C TYR A 111 9.18 -21.33 4.00
N LYS A 112 10.32 -20.65 3.86
CA LYS A 112 11.36 -21.01 2.90
C LYS A 112 12.07 -22.26 3.38
#